data_AF-A0A2V8VBG9-F1
#
_entry.id   AF-A0A2V8VBG9-F1
#
_cell.length_a   1.000
_cell.length_b   1.000
_cell.length_c   1.000
_cell.angle_alpha   90.00
_cell.angle_beta   90.00
_cell.angle_gamma   90.00
#
_symmetry.space_group_name_H-M   'P 1'
#
loop_
_entity.id
_entity.type
_entity.pdbx_description
1 polymer ?
#
loop_
_entity_poly.entity_id
_entity_poly.type
_entity_poly.pdbx_seq_one_letter_code
_entity_poly.pdbx_strand_id
1 'polypeptide(L)' 'MSSATSTPDTATGASNAQQVMDLEREFLLQNYARYPLVLDRGEGCYVYDVDGKRYLDFIAGIG' A
#
# COMPACT_ATOMS: atom_id res chain seq x y z
N MET A 1 6.86 -9.62 27.44
CA MET A 1 7.57 -9.38 26.17
C MET A 1 7.00 -10.36 25.17
N SER A 2 6.00 -9.95 24.39
CA SER A 2 5.25 -10.83 23.50
C SER A 2 5.52 -10.42 22.06
N SER A 3 5.96 -11.41 21.29
CA SER A 3 6.37 -11.43 19.90
C SER A 3 5.34 -10.89 18.91
N ALA A 4 5.80 -10.17 17.89
CA ALA A 4 5.15 -10.09 16.58
C ALA A 4 6.18 -10.51 15.53
N THR A 5 6.04 -11.75 15.09
CA THR A 5 6.74 -12.38 13.98
C THR A 5 6.51 -11.58 12.69
N SER A 6 7.56 -11.01 12.12
CA SER A 6 7.54 -10.49 10.75
C SER A 6 7.66 -11.67 9.79
N THR A 7 6.55 -12.07 9.18
CA THR A 7 6.52 -13.04 8.08
C THR A 7 7.34 -12.50 6.91
N PRO A 8 8.31 -13.27 6.38
CA PRO A 8 8.97 -12.94 5.12
C PRO A 8 8.17 -13.60 3.99
N ASP A 9 7.39 -12.84 3.22
CA ASP A 9 6.74 -13.41 2.03
C ASP A 9 7.65 -13.29 0.81
N THR A 10 8.30 -14.42 0.50
CA THR A 10 8.88 -14.71 -0.80
C THR A 10 7.82 -15.40 -1.65
N ALA A 11 7.36 -14.76 -2.73
CA ALA A 11 6.61 -15.45 -3.79
C ALA A 11 6.88 -14.78 -5.16
N THR A 12 7.24 -15.59 -6.14
CA THR A 12 7.69 -15.25 -7.51
C THR A 12 6.53 -14.89 -8.46
N GLY A 13 5.68 -13.96 -8.05
CA GLY A 13 4.71 -13.28 -8.91
C GLY A 13 4.58 -11.84 -8.46
N ALA A 14 4.48 -10.88 -9.39
CA ALA A 14 4.34 -9.48 -9.01
C ALA A 14 3.12 -9.32 -8.09
N SER A 15 3.34 -8.78 -6.88
CA SER A 15 2.26 -8.56 -5.90
C SER A 15 1.17 -7.67 -6.50
N ASN A 16 -0.05 -7.75 -5.97
CA ASN A 16 -1.16 -6.91 -6.44
C ASN A 16 -0.78 -5.42 -6.43
N ALA A 17 -0.03 -5.00 -5.41
CA ALA A 17 0.51 -3.64 -5.32
C ALA A 17 1.50 -3.32 -6.45
N GLN A 18 2.37 -4.25 -6.82
CA GLN A 18 3.35 -4.06 -7.89
C GLN A 18 2.68 -3.88 -9.26
N GLN A 19 1.63 -4.66 -9.55
CA GLN A 19 0.88 -4.53 -10.80
C GLN A 19 0.25 -3.14 -10.95
N VAL A 20 -0.32 -2.61 -9.86
CA VAL A 20 -0.89 -1.25 -9.85
C VAL A 20 0.19 -0.19 -10.05
N MET A 21 1.33 -0.32 -9.36
CA MET A 21 2.47 0.59 -9.52
C MET A 21 3.07 0.58 -10.92
N ASP A 22 3.04 -0.56 -11.61
CA ASP A 22 3.54 -0.69 -12.98
C ASP A 22 2.58 -0.03 -13.99
N LEU A 23 1.27 -0.21 -13.83
CA LEU A 23 0.25 0.51 -14.60
C LEU A 23 0.33 2.03 -14.37
N GLU A 24 0.52 2.44 -13.11
CA GLU A 24 0.72 3.85 -12.77
C GLU A 24 1.91 4.45 -13.51
N ARG A 25 3.03 3.71 -13.58
CA ARG A 25 4.25 4.13 -14.26
C ARG A 25 4.08 4.25 -15.76
N GLU A 26 3.29 3.36 -16.36
CA GLU A 26 3.04 3.33 -17.80
C GLU A 26 2.08 4.45 -18.24
N PHE A 27 1.01 4.69 -17.47
CA PHE A 27 -0.10 5.54 -17.92
C PHE A 27 -0.17 6.91 -17.24
N LEU A 28 0.50 7.13 -16.10
CA LEU A 28 0.47 8.41 -15.39
C LEU A 28 1.80 9.16 -15.45
N LEU A 29 1.72 10.49 -15.53
CA LEU A 29 2.88 11.35 -15.33
C LEU A 29 3.35 11.28 -13.88
N GLN A 30 4.67 11.18 -13.70
CA GLN A 30 5.33 11.01 -12.40
C GLN A 30 5.56 12.37 -11.72
N ASN A 31 4.51 13.19 -11.62
CA ASN A 31 4.59 14.54 -11.02
C ASN A 31 4.34 14.55 -9.49
N TYR A 32 3.97 13.41 -8.91
CA TYR A 32 3.82 13.23 -7.47
C TYR A 32 4.81 12.19 -6.97
N ALA A 33 5.53 12.50 -5.88
CA ALA A 33 6.36 11.53 -5.17
C ALA A 33 5.46 10.64 -4.30
N ARG A 34 4.95 9.56 -4.91
CA ARG A 34 4.03 8.63 -4.23
C ARG A 34 4.80 7.62 -3.39
N TYR A 35 4.30 7.33 -2.20
CA TYR A 35 4.80 6.23 -1.37
C TYR A 35 4.51 4.89 -2.06
N PRO A 36 5.39 3.88 -1.94
CA PRO A 36 5.17 2.53 -2.51
C PRO A 36 4.12 1.75 -1.68
N LEU A 37 2.89 2.26 -1.66
CA LEU A 37 1.76 1.76 -0.90
C LEU A 37 0.51 1.91 -1.76
N VAL A 38 -0.24 0.83 -1.92
CA VAL A 38 -1.50 0.82 -2.67
C VAL A 38 -2.63 0.51 -1.71
N LEU A 39 -3.53 1.48 -1.53
CA LEU A 39 -4.71 1.38 -0.66
C LEU A 39 -5.94 1.00 -1.47
N ASP A 40 -6.78 0.11 -0.96
CA ASP A 40 -8.01 -0.35 -1.63
C ASP A 40 -9.30 0.06 -0.90
N ARG A 41 -9.22 0.30 0.41
CA ARG A 41 -10.38 0.58 1.28
C ARG A 41 -10.02 1.52 2.42
N GLY A 42 -10.97 2.38 2.79
CA GLY A 42 -10.93 3.20 4.01
C GLY A 42 -12.16 2.97 4.89
N GLU A 43 -11.99 3.04 6.21
CA GLU A 43 -13.05 2.93 7.21
C GLU A 43 -12.72 3.77 8.45
N GLY A 44 -13.46 4.86 8.67
CA GLY A 44 -13.17 5.82 9.74
C GLY A 44 -11.77 6.42 9.59
N CYS A 45 -10.95 6.33 10.64
CA CYS A 45 -9.56 6.79 10.62
C CYS A 45 -8.56 5.72 10.11
N TYR A 46 -9.04 4.58 9.62
CA TYR A 46 -8.19 3.49 9.15
C TYR A 46 -8.26 3.33 7.64
N VAL A 47 -7.14 2.93 7.04
CA VAL A 47 -7.03 2.52 5.63
C VAL A 47 -6.42 1.14 5.52
N TYR A 48 -6.71 0.45 4.44
CA TYR A 48 -6.29 -0.92 4.19
C TYR A 48 -5.54 -0.99 2.85
N ASP A 49 -4.42 -1.69 2.82
CA ASP A 49 -3.76 -2.01 1.56
C ASP A 49 -4.42 -3.21 0.86
N VAL A 50 -4.03 -3.43 -0.40
CA VAL A 50 -4.51 -4.53 -1.25
C VAL A 50 -4.24 -5.94 -0.69
N ASP A 51 -3.36 -6.06 0.31
CA ASP A 51 -3.06 -7.31 1.02
C ASP A 51 -3.85 -7.41 2.34
N GLY A 52 -4.73 -6.45 2.63
CA GLY A 52 -5.61 -6.40 3.80
C GLY A 52 -4.97 -5.86 5.07
N LYS A 53 -3.73 -5.37 5.02
CA LYS A 53 -3.07 -4.79 6.19
C LYS A 53 -3.63 -3.41 6.49
N ARG A 54 -3.91 -3.18 7.78
CA ARG A 54 -4.57 -1.98 8.29
C ARG A 54 -3.55 -0.94 8.79
N TYR A 55 -3.77 0.32 8.43
CA TYR A 55 -2.98 1.47 8.82
C TYR A 55 -3.89 2.55 9.44
N LEU A 56 -3.38 3.30 10.41
CA LEU A 56 -4.04 4.50 10.92
C LEU A 56 -3.66 5.68 10.03
N ASP A 57 -4.66 6.41 9.53
CA ASP A 57 -4.46 7.56 8.64
C ASP A 57 -4.14 8.82 9.47
N PHE A 58 -2.93 9.36 9.24
CA PHE A 58 -2.47 10.62 9.82
C PHE A 58 -2.36 11.75 8.78
N ILE A 59 -2.68 11.49 7.52
CA ILE A 59 -2.64 12.47 6.43
C ILE A 59 -4.05 13.05 6.19
N ALA A 60 -5.10 12.25 6.42
CA ALA A 60 -6.50 12.67 6.28
C ALA A 60 -6.83 13.29 4.91
N GLY A 61 -6.14 12.84 3.86
CA GLY A 61 -6.36 13.26 2.47
C GLY A 61 -5.65 14.55 2.03
N ILE A 62 -4.98 15.29 2.92
CA ILE A 62 -4.16 16.47 2.56
C ILE A 62 -2.89 16.45 3.41
N GLY A 63 -1.75 16.24 2.76
CA GLY A 63 -0.40 16.39 3.32
C GLY A 63 0.35 17.52 2.64
#